data_AF-A0A1D6LZM8-F1
#
_entry.id   AF-A0A1D6LZM8-F1
#
_cell.length_a   1.000
_cell.length_b   1.000
_cell.length_c   1.000
_cell.angle_alpha   90.00
_cell.angle_beta   90.00
_cell.angle_gamma   90.00
#
_symmetry.space_group_name_H-M   'P 1'
#
loop_
_entity.id
_entity.type
_entity.pdbx_description
1 polymer ?
#
loop_
_entity_poly.entity_id
_entity_poly.type
_entity_poly.pdbx_seq_one_letter_code
_entity_poly.pdbx_strand_id
1 'polypeptide(L)'
;MENLLASVDKNEAEISPSTLYAIACVTEGVSFINGSPQNTFVPEWQTKMKSVLVDFLVGARIKPTSIVSYNHLGNNNGMNLSAPQTFRSKEISKSNVVDDIVSSNAILYGPGEHPDHVVVIKYVPYVGDSKRAMDEYTSEIFMGSKNTIMLHNTCEDSLLTAPIILDLVPPGTPVVNALAKQRAMLENIMRACVGLAPENNMILEYK
;
A
#
# COMPACT_ATOMS: atom_id res chain seq x y z
N MET A 1 24.96 -7.04 -8.89
CA MET A 1 25.54 -5.68 -8.96
C MET A 1 26.33 -5.49 -10.25
N GLU A 2 27.24 -6.40 -10.59
CA GLU A 2 28.08 -6.30 -11.81
C GLU A 2 27.28 -6.12 -13.10
N ASN A 3 26.24 -6.93 -13.33
CA ASN A 3 25.40 -6.79 -14.52
C ASN A 3 24.67 -5.43 -14.59
N LEU A 4 24.25 -4.88 -13.44
CA LEU A 4 23.54 -3.61 -13.40
C LEU A 4 24.47 -2.44 -13.76
N LEU A 5 25.70 -2.46 -13.23
CA LEU A 5 26.72 -1.46 -13.57
C LEU A 5 27.15 -1.58 -15.04
N ALA A 6 27.30 -2.80 -15.55
CA ALA A 6 27.60 -3.03 -16.97
C ALA A 6 26.48 -2.52 -17.90
N SER A 7 25.21 -2.65 -17.51
CA SER A 7 24.07 -2.10 -18.26
C SER A 7 24.06 -0.56 -18.25
N VAL A 8 24.50 0.07 -17.15
CA VAL A 8 24.70 1.53 -17.09
C VAL A 8 25.80 1.96 -18.06
N ASP A 9 26.94 1.27 -18.07
CA ASP A 9 28.07 1.58 -18.96
C ASP A 9 27.70 1.42 -20.45
N LYS A 10 26.82 0.46 -20.77
CA LYS A 10 26.31 0.21 -22.11
C LYS A 10 25.16 1.14 -22.52
N ASN A 11 24.72 2.04 -21.63
CA ASN A 11 23.60 2.94 -21.84
C ASN A 11 22.31 2.22 -22.28
N GLU A 12 22.00 1.10 -21.62
CA GLU A 12 20.82 0.29 -21.94
C GLU A 12 19.52 1.03 -21.62
N ALA A 13 18.52 0.91 -22.50
CA ALA A 13 17.25 1.64 -22.41
C ALA A 13 16.40 1.26 -21.17
N GLU A 14 16.65 0.10 -20.56
CA GLU A 14 15.98 -0.37 -19.34
C GLU A 14 16.46 0.36 -18.07
N ILE A 15 17.56 1.14 -18.16
CA ILE A 15 18.07 1.92 -17.03
C ILE A 15 17.25 3.21 -16.86
N SER A 16 16.32 3.19 -15.90
CA SER A 16 15.54 4.38 -15.55
C SER A 16 16.38 5.43 -14.81
N PRO A 17 16.00 6.72 -14.85
CA PRO A 17 16.62 7.75 -14.03
C PRO A 17 16.61 7.41 -12.53
N SER A 18 15.55 6.76 -12.03
CA SER A 18 15.47 6.35 -10.62
C SER A 18 16.49 5.27 -10.25
N THR A 19 16.85 4.40 -11.21
CA THR A 19 17.90 3.39 -11.05
C THR A 19 19.27 4.05 -10.84
N LEU A 20 19.55 5.14 -11.58
CA LEU A 20 20.79 5.90 -11.44
C LEU A 20 20.89 6.58 -10.06
N TYR A 21 19.81 7.21 -9.59
CA TYR A 21 19.78 7.79 -8.24
C TYR A 21 20.01 6.73 -7.14
N ALA A 22 19.38 5.56 -7.28
CA ALA A 22 19.56 4.46 -6.32
C ALA A 22 21.02 3.97 -6.27
N ILE A 23 21.65 3.77 -7.45
CA ILE A 23 23.06 3.35 -7.54
C ILE A 23 23.98 4.42 -6.92
N ALA A 24 23.74 5.70 -7.21
CA ALA A 24 24.53 6.80 -6.66
C ALA A 24 24.44 6.85 -5.13
N CYS A 25 23.23 6.80 -4.56
CA CYS A 25 23.04 6.77 -3.12
C CYS A 25 23.76 5.58 -2.46
N VAL A 26 23.62 4.37 -3.01
CA VAL A 26 24.30 3.17 -2.48
C VAL A 26 25.82 3.32 -2.55
N THR A 27 26.36 3.88 -3.63
CA THR A 27 27.80 4.07 -3.82
C THR A 27 28.37 5.11 -2.86
N GLU A 28 27.60 6.15 -2.56
CA GLU A 28 27.96 7.21 -1.60
C GLU A 28 27.67 6.83 -0.14
N GLY A 29 27.17 5.62 0.13
CA GLY A 29 26.77 5.19 1.48
C GLY A 29 25.60 5.98 2.06
N VAL A 30 24.76 6.58 1.19
CA VAL A 30 23.56 7.35 1.55
C VAL A 30 22.32 6.47 1.41
N SER A 31 21.43 6.51 2.41
CA SER A 31 20.15 5.80 2.35
C SER A 31 19.28 6.33 1.21
N PHE A 32 18.80 5.43 0.36
CA PHE A 32 17.86 5.73 -0.72
C PHE A 32 16.45 5.27 -0.35
N ILE A 33 15.45 6.14 -0.57
CA ILE A 33 14.04 5.80 -0.36
C ILE A 33 13.28 6.15 -1.63
N ASN A 34 12.55 5.18 -2.18
CA ASN A 34 11.73 5.41 -3.36
C ASN A 34 10.28 5.66 -2.97
N GLY A 35 9.84 6.91 -3.12
CA GLY A 35 8.48 7.35 -2.85
C GLY A 35 7.45 7.01 -3.93
N SER A 36 7.89 6.48 -5.07
CA SER A 36 7.07 6.35 -6.28
C SER A 36 6.85 4.88 -6.67
N PRO A 37 5.72 4.57 -7.35
CA PRO A 37 5.23 3.21 -7.53
C PRO A 37 6.01 2.41 -8.57
N GLN A 38 6.98 3.00 -9.27
CA GLN A 38 7.71 2.34 -10.34
C GLN A 38 8.37 1.04 -9.86
N ASN A 39 8.78 0.97 -8.58
CA ASN A 39 9.34 -0.23 -7.94
C ASN A 39 9.25 -0.22 -6.39
N THR A 40 8.42 0.63 -5.76
CA THR A 40 8.34 0.71 -4.28
C THR A 40 6.94 1.07 -3.78
N PHE A 41 6.58 0.49 -2.64
CA PHE A 41 5.26 0.57 -2.03
C PHE A 41 5.17 1.75 -1.07
N VAL A 42 4.92 2.97 -1.56
CA VAL A 42 4.43 4.04 -0.67
C VAL A 42 2.91 4.11 -0.79
N PRO A 43 2.16 3.61 0.22
CA PRO A 43 0.72 3.65 0.21
C PRO A 43 0.20 5.07 0.43
N GLU A 44 -0.56 5.59 -0.53
CA GLU A 44 -1.41 6.77 -0.33
C GLU A 44 -2.46 6.49 0.76
N TRP A 45 -3.08 7.54 1.31
CA TRP A 45 -4.12 7.40 2.35
C TRP A 45 -5.17 6.34 2.06
N GLN A 46 -5.65 6.32 0.81
CA GLN A 46 -6.71 5.42 0.39
C GLN A 46 -6.26 3.96 0.57
N THR A 47 -5.05 3.65 0.13
CA THR A 47 -4.42 2.34 0.28
C THR A 47 -4.22 2.00 1.76
N LYS A 48 -3.84 2.99 2.57
CA LYS A 48 -3.67 2.85 4.03
C LYS A 48 -5.00 2.54 4.73
N MET A 49 -6.07 3.25 4.40
CA MET A 49 -7.42 3.01 4.93
C MET A 49 -7.98 1.66 4.47
N LYS A 50 -7.74 1.30 3.20
CA LYS A 50 -8.13 -0.01 2.64
C LYS A 50 -7.51 -1.15 3.43
N SER A 51 -6.21 -1.09 3.70
CA SER A 51 -5.50 -2.09 4.51
C SER A 51 -6.13 -2.26 5.90
N VAL A 52 -6.43 -1.15 6.59
CA VAL A 52 -7.11 -1.18 7.90
C VAL A 52 -8.50 -1.81 7.80
N LEU A 53 -9.31 -1.37 6.83
CA LEU A 53 -10.69 -1.81 6.72
C LEU A 53 -10.79 -3.29 6.33
N VAL A 54 -9.99 -3.74 5.37
CA VAL A 54 -10.02 -5.13 4.91
C VAL A 54 -9.48 -6.07 5.99
N ASP A 55 -8.41 -5.71 6.71
CA ASP A 55 -7.91 -6.50 7.86
C ASP A 55 -8.97 -6.59 8.96
N PHE A 56 -9.68 -5.48 9.24
CA PHE A 56 -10.80 -5.47 10.19
C PHE A 56 -11.95 -6.40 9.76
N LEU A 57 -12.41 -6.29 8.51
CA LEU A 57 -13.53 -7.09 8.00
C LEU A 57 -13.19 -8.59 8.02
N VAL A 58 -12.02 -8.97 7.49
CA VAL A 58 -11.57 -10.36 7.46
C VAL A 58 -11.33 -10.90 8.88
N GLY A 59 -10.76 -10.07 9.77
CA GLY A 59 -10.59 -10.40 11.19
C GLY A 59 -11.92 -10.62 11.91
N ALA A 60 -12.94 -9.84 11.56
CA ALA A 60 -14.31 -10.00 12.05
C ALA A 60 -15.11 -11.13 11.38
N ARG A 61 -14.47 -11.94 10.52
CA ARG A 61 -15.10 -13.02 9.74
C ARG A 61 -16.17 -12.55 8.77
N ILE A 62 -16.09 -11.30 8.33
CA ILE A 62 -16.88 -10.76 7.22
C ILE A 62 -16.06 -10.97 5.95
N LYS A 63 -16.69 -11.43 4.87
CA LYS A 63 -15.99 -11.76 3.61
C LYS A 63 -16.16 -10.63 2.59
N PRO A 64 -15.20 -9.72 2.41
CA PRO A 64 -15.16 -8.84 1.24
C PRO A 64 -15.23 -9.65 -0.05
N THR A 65 -16.19 -9.32 -0.91
CA THR A 65 -16.35 -9.95 -2.23
C THR A 65 -16.10 -8.98 -3.37
N SER A 66 -16.27 -7.67 -3.15
CA SER A 66 -15.94 -6.65 -4.13
C SER A 66 -15.34 -5.40 -3.47
N ILE A 67 -14.27 -4.89 -4.07
CA ILE A 67 -13.55 -3.68 -3.68
C ILE A 67 -13.37 -2.82 -4.93
N VAL A 68 -14.02 -1.67 -4.99
CA VAL A 68 -13.89 -0.74 -6.10
C VAL A 68 -13.31 0.56 -5.58
N SER A 69 -12.11 0.91 -6.04
CA SER A 69 -11.36 2.09 -5.60
C SER A 69 -11.19 3.09 -6.73
N TYR A 70 -11.99 4.15 -6.72
CA TYR A 70 -11.90 5.26 -7.65
C TYR A 70 -11.09 6.43 -7.06
N ASN A 71 -10.34 7.12 -7.92
CA ASN A 71 -9.57 8.30 -7.58
C ASN A 71 -9.64 9.34 -8.69
N HIS A 72 -9.69 10.62 -8.33
CA HIS A 72 -9.36 11.69 -9.25
C HIS A 72 -8.55 12.81 -8.59
N LEU A 73 -7.61 13.36 -9.36
CA LEU A 73 -6.69 14.43 -8.96
C LEU A 73 -6.26 15.25 -10.19
N GLY A 74 -5.85 16.50 -9.98
CA GLY A 74 -5.58 17.49 -11.02
C GLY A 74 -4.16 18.06 -11.02
N ASN A 75 -3.29 17.60 -10.13
CA ASN A 75 -1.88 17.99 -10.07
C ASN A 75 -1.05 17.24 -11.13
N ASN A 76 0.25 17.53 -11.19
CA ASN A 76 1.18 16.91 -12.15
C ASN A 76 1.28 15.38 -11.99
N ASN A 77 1.07 14.87 -10.77
CA ASN A 77 0.96 13.43 -10.51
C ASN A 77 -0.23 12.83 -11.27
N GLY A 78 -1.42 13.44 -11.16
CA GLY A 78 -2.60 13.06 -11.92
C GLY A 78 -2.39 13.11 -13.43
N MET A 79 -1.70 14.14 -13.92
CA MET A 79 -1.39 14.29 -15.34
C MET A 79 -0.47 13.17 -15.83
N ASN A 80 0.59 12.84 -15.07
CA ASN A 80 1.50 11.75 -15.41
C ASN A 80 0.78 10.39 -15.40
N LEU A 81 -0.09 10.15 -14.43
CA LEU A 81 -0.89 8.91 -14.30
C LEU A 81 -2.01 8.79 -15.34
N SER A 82 -2.23 9.80 -16.19
CA SER A 82 -3.14 9.68 -17.32
C SER A 82 -2.59 8.77 -18.43
N ALA A 83 -1.27 8.56 -18.46
CA ALA A 83 -0.63 7.62 -19.37
C ALA A 83 -0.80 6.16 -18.88
N PRO A 84 -1.15 5.19 -19.77
CA PRO A 84 -1.41 3.81 -19.35
C PRO A 84 -0.20 3.12 -18.66
N GLN A 85 1.02 3.42 -19.11
CA GLN A 85 2.23 2.78 -18.57
C GLN A 85 2.51 3.20 -17.13
N THR A 86 2.39 4.50 -16.81
CA THR A 86 2.58 5.04 -15.46
C THR A 86 1.42 4.65 -14.54
N PHE A 87 0.20 4.59 -15.07
CA PHE A 87 -0.97 4.09 -14.36
C PHE A 87 -0.77 2.63 -13.91
N ARG A 88 -0.23 1.78 -14.79
CA ARG A 88 -0.08 0.33 -14.51
C ARG A 88 0.77 0.06 -13.27
N SER A 89 1.87 0.78 -13.08
CA SER A 89 2.69 0.66 -11.86
C SER A 89 1.89 1.00 -10.61
N LYS A 90 1.07 2.05 -10.67
CA LYS A 90 0.23 2.46 -9.53
C LYS A 90 -0.90 1.46 -9.28
N GLU A 91 -1.52 0.96 -10.34
CA GLU A 91 -2.58 -0.06 -10.28
C GLU A 91 -2.10 -1.30 -9.53
N ILE A 92 -0.95 -1.88 -9.93
CA ILE A 92 -0.38 -3.06 -9.28
C ILE A 92 -0.14 -2.81 -7.79
N SER A 93 0.50 -1.68 -7.43
CA SER A 93 0.78 -1.35 -6.03
C SER A 93 -0.49 -1.16 -5.17
N LYS A 94 -1.59 -0.67 -5.77
CA LYS A 94 -2.87 -0.42 -5.07
C LYS A 94 -3.75 -1.66 -4.97
N SER A 95 -3.57 -2.61 -5.88
CA SER A 95 -4.30 -3.87 -5.89
C SER A 95 -3.70 -4.88 -4.91
N ASN A 96 -2.38 -5.05 -4.92
CA ASN A 96 -1.70 -6.09 -4.12
C ASN A 96 -1.81 -5.92 -2.59
N VAL A 97 -2.32 -4.79 -2.11
CA VAL A 97 -2.40 -4.48 -0.66
C VAL A 97 -3.34 -5.41 0.11
N VAL A 98 -4.23 -6.14 -0.57
CA VAL A 98 -5.20 -7.04 0.08
C VAL A 98 -4.80 -8.51 0.02
N ASP A 99 -3.76 -8.86 -0.74
CA ASP A 99 -3.45 -10.26 -1.08
C ASP A 99 -3.05 -11.10 0.14
N ASP A 100 -2.23 -10.54 1.03
CA ASP A 100 -1.81 -11.19 2.29
C ASP A 100 -2.98 -11.34 3.26
N ILE A 101 -3.88 -10.34 3.30
CA ILE A 101 -5.06 -10.35 4.17
C ILE A 101 -6.05 -11.44 3.72
N VAL A 102 -6.31 -11.55 2.41
CA VAL A 102 -7.15 -12.61 1.82
C VAL A 102 -6.54 -13.99 2.09
N SER A 103 -5.24 -14.13 1.84
CA SER A 103 -4.49 -15.38 2.06
C SER A 103 -4.45 -15.82 3.53
N SER A 104 -4.66 -14.90 4.48
CA SER A 104 -4.62 -15.19 5.91
C SER A 104 -5.84 -15.99 6.42
N ASN A 105 -6.92 -16.09 5.64
CA ASN A 105 -8.18 -16.66 6.10
C ASN A 105 -8.80 -17.66 5.11
N ALA A 106 -8.26 -18.89 5.13
CA ALA A 106 -8.73 -20.01 4.31
C ALA A 106 -10.16 -20.50 4.61
N ILE A 107 -10.82 -19.96 5.65
CA ILE A 107 -12.24 -20.25 5.95
C ILE A 107 -13.15 -19.39 5.07
N LEU A 108 -12.77 -18.13 4.84
CA LEU A 108 -13.55 -17.21 4.01
C LEU A 108 -13.24 -17.37 2.53
N TYR A 109 -11.97 -17.62 2.20
CA TYR A 109 -11.47 -17.69 0.82
C TYR A 109 -10.91 -19.08 0.51
N GLY A 110 -11.39 -19.68 -0.57
CA GLY A 110 -10.83 -20.91 -1.11
C GLY A 110 -9.44 -20.70 -1.76
N PRO A 111 -8.75 -21.79 -2.13
CA PRO A 111 -7.45 -21.70 -2.81
C PRO A 111 -7.55 -20.88 -4.11
N GLY A 112 -6.82 -19.76 -4.17
CA GLY A 112 -6.83 -18.86 -5.33
C GLY A 112 -8.07 -17.96 -5.46
N GLU A 113 -8.97 -17.99 -4.47
CA GLU A 113 -10.12 -17.08 -4.45
C GLU A 113 -9.69 -15.67 -4.01
N HIS A 114 -10.11 -14.67 -4.77
CA HIS A 114 -9.90 -13.25 -4.47
C HIS A 114 -11.19 -12.46 -4.67
N PRO A 115 -11.41 -11.36 -3.92
CA PRO A 115 -12.49 -10.44 -4.20
C PRO A 115 -12.28 -9.77 -5.57
N ASP A 116 -13.38 -9.38 -6.22
CA ASP A 116 -13.31 -8.48 -7.36
C ASP A 116 -12.63 -7.18 -6.91
N HIS A 117 -11.49 -6.83 -7.51
CA HIS A 117 -10.73 -5.63 -7.12
C HIS A 117 -10.43 -4.74 -8.32
N VAL A 118 -11.02 -3.56 -8.34
CA VAL A 118 -10.83 -2.57 -9.41
C VAL A 118 -10.25 -1.29 -8.86
N VAL A 119 -9.20 -0.78 -9.51
CA VAL A 119 -8.59 0.51 -9.20
C VAL A 119 -8.75 1.43 -10.40
N VAL A 120 -9.26 2.63 -10.18
CA VAL A 120 -9.42 3.66 -11.21
C VAL A 120 -8.76 4.95 -10.75
N ILE A 121 -8.00 5.58 -11.65
CA ILE A 121 -7.44 6.92 -11.45
C ILE A 121 -7.79 7.77 -12.67
N LYS A 122 -8.35 8.96 -12.45
CA LYS A 122 -8.69 9.91 -13.51
C LYS A 122 -8.02 11.26 -13.26
N TYR A 123 -7.53 11.87 -14.33
CA TYR A 123 -7.03 13.24 -14.30
C TYR A 123 -8.19 14.22 -14.42
N VAL A 124 -8.36 15.08 -13.42
CA VAL A 124 -9.40 16.12 -13.38
C VAL A 124 -8.74 17.43 -12.95
N PRO A 125 -8.38 18.33 -13.90
CA PRO A 125 -7.56 19.52 -13.60
C PRO A 125 -8.11 20.40 -12.49
N TYR A 126 -9.43 20.54 -12.40
CA TYR A 126 -10.11 21.45 -11.46
C TYR A 126 -9.77 21.18 -9.99
N VAL A 127 -9.56 19.91 -9.62
CA VAL A 127 -9.34 19.56 -8.21
C VAL A 127 -7.89 19.77 -7.74
N GLY A 128 -6.94 20.06 -8.65
CA GLY A 128 -5.55 20.32 -8.29
C GLY A 128 -4.93 19.20 -7.43
N ASP A 129 -4.26 19.59 -6.33
CA ASP A 129 -3.66 18.66 -5.36
C ASP A 129 -4.68 17.98 -4.43
N SER A 130 -5.91 18.49 -4.41
CA SER A 130 -7.01 18.02 -3.55
C SER A 130 -7.62 16.74 -4.12
N LYS A 131 -6.89 15.64 -3.95
CA LYS A 131 -7.26 14.31 -4.40
C LYS A 131 -8.57 13.86 -3.75
N ARG A 132 -9.45 13.30 -4.57
CA ARG A 132 -10.69 12.65 -4.12
C ARG A 132 -10.57 11.15 -4.34
N ALA A 133 -10.78 10.41 -3.27
CA ALA A 133 -10.83 8.95 -3.25
C ALA A 133 -12.26 8.52 -2.90
N MET A 134 -12.80 7.60 -3.69
CA MET A 134 -14.12 7.01 -3.48
C MET A 134 -13.98 5.51 -3.55
N ASP A 135 -14.38 4.83 -2.48
CA ASP A 135 -14.25 3.39 -2.37
C ASP A 135 -15.59 2.75 -2.02
N GLU A 136 -15.90 1.64 -2.66
CA GLU A 136 -17.01 0.76 -2.31
C GLU A 136 -16.45 -0.60 -1.89
N TYR A 137 -16.87 -1.07 -0.71
CA TYR A 137 -16.56 -2.39 -0.19
C TYR A 137 -17.87 -3.15 -0.03
N THR A 138 -18.08 -4.17 -0.84
CA THR A 138 -19.20 -5.10 -0.69
C THR A 138 -18.70 -6.41 -0.10
N SER A 139 -19.38 -6.88 0.93
CA SER A 139 -19.05 -8.09 1.68
C SER A 139 -20.25 -9.00 1.83
N GLU A 140 -20.00 -10.30 1.89
CA GLU A 140 -20.97 -11.30 2.32
C GLU A 140 -20.93 -11.45 3.85
N ILE A 141 -22.12 -11.49 4.45
CA ILE A 141 -22.34 -11.66 5.88
C ILE A 141 -23.28 -12.85 6.12
N PHE A 142 -23.64 -13.07 7.39
CA PHE A 142 -24.47 -14.20 7.81
C PHE A 142 -25.75 -14.35 6.97
N MET A 143 -26.13 -15.61 6.72
CA MET A 143 -27.31 -16.00 5.91
C MET A 143 -27.30 -15.47 4.46
N GLY A 144 -26.12 -15.29 3.86
CA GLY A 144 -25.99 -14.83 2.47
C GLY A 144 -26.43 -13.39 2.24
N SER A 145 -26.62 -12.62 3.32
CA SER A 145 -26.88 -11.19 3.23
C SER A 145 -25.61 -10.43 2.82
N LYS A 146 -25.78 -9.18 2.37
CA LYS A 146 -24.68 -8.31 1.96
C LYS A 146 -24.51 -7.13 2.91
N ASN A 147 -23.27 -6.75 3.13
CA ASN A 147 -22.88 -5.50 3.73
C ASN A 147 -22.18 -4.65 2.68
N THR A 148 -22.51 -3.36 2.59
CA THR A 148 -21.85 -2.42 1.67
C THR A 148 -21.39 -1.20 2.45
N ILE A 149 -20.11 -0.86 2.30
CA ILE A 149 -19.48 0.33 2.90
C ILE A 149 -19.03 1.23 1.76
N MET A 150 -19.51 2.47 1.75
CA MET A 150 -19.05 3.52 0.84
C MET A 150 -18.21 4.53 1.61
N LEU A 151 -17.01 4.81 1.10
CA LEU A 151 -16.08 5.77 1.67
C LEU A 151 -15.80 6.86 0.65
N HIS A 152 -15.92 8.11 1.09
CA HIS A 152 -15.47 9.26 0.31
C HIS A 152 -14.43 10.02 1.14
N ASN A 153 -13.24 10.19 0.57
CA ASN A 153 -12.13 10.87 1.22
C ASN A 153 -11.61 12.00 0.33
N THR A 154 -11.54 13.20 0.90
CA THR A 154 -10.88 14.38 0.31
C THR A 154 -9.58 14.59 1.04
N CYS A 155 -8.47 14.63 0.32
CA CYS A 155 -7.16 14.81 0.93
C CYS A 155 -6.23 15.58 0.00
N GLU A 156 -5.45 16.50 0.57
CA GLU A 156 -4.33 17.11 -0.13
C GLU A 156 -3.20 16.09 -0.22
N ASP A 157 -2.96 15.56 -1.43
CA ASP A 157 -2.08 14.41 -1.68
C ASP A 157 -0.64 14.69 -1.22
N SER A 158 -0.18 15.93 -1.44
CA SER A 158 1.16 16.36 -1.05
C SER A 158 1.34 16.45 0.47
N LEU A 159 0.35 16.98 1.20
CA LEU A 159 0.43 17.17 2.65
C LEU A 159 0.43 15.85 3.42
N LEU A 160 -0.24 14.84 2.87
CA LEU A 160 -0.29 13.53 3.51
C LEU A 160 0.90 12.63 3.14
N THR A 161 1.54 12.88 1.99
CA THR A 161 2.72 12.11 1.56
C THR A 161 4.00 12.56 2.29
N ALA A 162 4.13 13.85 2.60
CA ALA A 162 5.33 14.42 3.24
C ALA A 162 5.79 13.69 4.53
N PRO A 163 4.91 13.24 5.45
CA PRO A 163 5.34 12.55 6.68
C PRO A 163 5.57 11.02 6.56
N ILE A 164 5.44 10.39 5.39
CA ILE A 164 5.37 8.90 5.24
C ILE A 164 6.64 8.27 4.63
N ILE A 165 7.75 9.00 4.48
CA ILE A 165 8.96 8.47 3.85
C ILE A 165 9.80 7.68 4.87
N LEU A 166 9.50 6.40 5.10
CA LEU A 166 10.38 5.48 5.83
C LEU A 166 10.25 4.02 5.36
N ASP A 167 11.40 3.34 5.46
CA ASP A 167 11.68 1.90 5.54
C ASP A 167 12.06 1.12 4.26
N LEU A 168 13.17 0.38 4.41
CA LEU A 168 13.74 -0.60 3.49
C LEU A 168 13.34 -2.01 3.94
N VAL A 169 12.90 -2.87 3.02
CA VAL A 169 12.57 -4.28 3.29
C VAL A 169 13.64 -5.19 2.71
N PRO A 170 14.24 -6.11 3.51
CA PRO A 170 15.19 -7.09 3.01
C PRO A 170 14.55 -8.09 2.02
N PRO A 171 15.29 -8.56 0.99
CA PRO A 171 14.80 -9.58 0.06
C PRO A 171 14.36 -10.86 0.78
N GLY A 172 13.21 -11.43 0.39
CA GLY A 172 12.67 -12.67 0.94
C GLY A 172 11.80 -12.51 2.20
N THR A 173 11.62 -11.28 2.68
CA THR A 173 10.72 -11.00 3.81
C THR A 173 9.25 -11.06 3.35
N PRO A 174 8.36 -11.80 4.04
CA PRO A 174 6.94 -11.77 3.72
C PRO A 174 6.38 -10.35 3.93
N VAL A 175 5.63 -9.86 2.96
CA VAL A 175 5.00 -8.53 3.03
C VAL A 175 3.79 -8.61 3.95
N VAL A 176 3.74 -7.74 4.95
CA VAL A 176 2.57 -7.54 5.82
C VAL A 176 2.00 -6.17 5.51
N ASN A 177 0.83 -6.12 4.88
CA ASN A 177 0.22 -4.85 4.46
C ASN A 177 -0.67 -4.23 5.54
N ALA A 178 -1.16 -5.02 6.50
CA ALA A 178 -2.05 -4.57 7.57
C ALA A 178 -1.39 -3.47 8.43
N LEU A 179 -1.91 -2.23 8.36
CA LEU A 179 -1.30 -1.06 9.00
C LEU A 179 -1.18 -1.22 10.52
N ALA A 180 -2.20 -1.77 11.17
CA ALA A 180 -2.19 -1.96 12.62
C ALA A 180 -1.04 -2.90 13.05
N LYS A 181 -0.76 -3.94 12.24
CA LYS A 181 0.36 -4.87 12.48
C LYS A 181 1.70 -4.18 12.24
N GLN A 182 1.82 -3.36 11.19
CA GLN A 182 3.03 -2.55 10.93
C GLN A 182 3.32 -1.57 12.09
N ARG A 183 2.30 -0.86 12.58
CA ARG A 183 2.43 0.04 13.74
C ARG A 183 2.84 -0.71 15.00
N ALA A 184 2.18 -1.83 15.30
CA ALA A 184 2.49 -2.64 16.48
C ALA A 184 3.92 -3.18 16.44
N MET A 185 4.41 -3.55 15.26
CA MET A 185 5.81 -3.95 15.05
C MET A 185 6.78 -2.82 15.43
N LEU A 186 6.59 -1.61 14.91
CA LEU A 186 7.45 -0.46 15.23
C LEU A 186 7.42 -0.13 16.73
N GLU A 187 6.24 -0.15 17.33
CA GLU A 187 6.08 0.07 18.77
C GLU A 187 6.85 -0.97 19.59
N ASN A 188 6.73 -2.25 19.23
CA ASN A 188 7.42 -3.33 19.93
C ASN A 188 8.95 -3.31 19.72
N ILE A 189 9.45 -2.85 18.57
CA ILE A 189 10.89 -2.60 18.37
C ILE A 189 11.36 -1.51 19.34
N MET A 190 10.66 -0.37 19.40
CA MET A 190 11.04 0.72 20.30
C MET A 190 11.00 0.31 21.78
N ARG A 191 10.00 -0.50 22.17
CA ARG A 191 9.91 -1.09 23.51
C ARG A 191 11.09 -2.01 23.82
N ALA A 192 11.47 -2.87 22.87
CA ALA A 192 12.63 -3.74 23.02
C ALA A 192 13.93 -2.94 23.21
N CYS A 193 14.11 -1.84 22.47
CA CYS A 193 15.26 -0.94 22.61
C CYS A 193 15.38 -0.32 24.03
N VAL A 194 14.27 -0.20 24.77
CA VAL A 194 14.26 0.29 26.15
C VAL A 194 14.05 -0.82 27.20
N GLY A 195 14.18 -2.09 26.80
CA GLY A 195 14.09 -3.25 27.70
C GLY A 195 12.68 -3.61 28.17
N LEU A 196 11.64 -3.11 27.50
CA LEU A 196 10.25 -3.43 27.80
C LEU A 196 9.78 -4.66 27.00
N ALA A 197 8.95 -5.50 27.63
CA ALA A 197 8.30 -6.60 26.95
C ALA A 197 7.32 -6.11 25.87
N PRO A 198 7.05 -6.92 24.82
CA PRO A 198 6.05 -6.59 23.81
C PRO A 198 4.67 -6.35 24.40
N GLU A 199 3.92 -5.42 23.82
CA GLU A 199 2.54 -5.18 24.19
C GLU A 199 1.65 -6.35 23.74
N ASN A 200 0.96 -6.98 24.69
CA ASN A 200 0.18 -8.19 24.44
C ASN A 200 -1.34 -7.97 24.57
N ASN A 201 -1.77 -6.82 25.10
CA ASN A 201 -3.19 -6.45 25.28
C ASN A 201 -4.03 -7.46 26.09
N MET A 202 -3.41 -8.36 26.86
CA MET A 202 -4.15 -9.38 27.61
C MET A 202 -4.77 -8.84 28.90
N ILE A 203 -4.14 -7.80 29.46
CA ILE A 203 -4.58 -7.06 30.67
C ILE A 203 -5.02 -8.02 31.80
N LEU A 204 -4.17 -9.04 32.05
CA LEU A 204 -4.49 -10.15 32.96
C LEU A 204 -4.61 -9.72 34.42
N GLU A 205 -4.09 -8.54 34.76
CA GLU A 205 -4.23 -7.91 36.07
C GLU A 205 -5.69 -7.56 36.45
N TYR A 206 -6.62 -7.53 35.49
CA TYR A 206 -8.06 -7.31 35.74
C TYR A 206 -8.91 -8.59 35.58
N LYS A 207 -8.29 -9.78 35.60
CA LYS A 207 -8.99 -11.06 35.52
C LYS A 207 -9.14 -11.74 36.87
#